data_AF-A0A6M0C4Y5-F1
#
_entry.id   AF-A0A6M0C4Y5-F1
#
_cell.length_a   1.000
_cell.length_b   1.000
_cell.length_c   1.000
_cell.angle_alpha   90.00
_cell.angle_beta   90.00
_cell.angle_gamma   90.00
#
_symmetry.space_group_name_H-M   'P 1'
#
loop_
_entity.id
_entity.type
_entity.pdbx_description
1 polymer ?
#
loop_
_entity_poly.entity_id
_entity_poly.type
_entity_poly.pdbx_seq_one_letter_code
_entity_poly.pdbx_strand_id
1 'polypeptide(L)'
;MTLTAELSKLNPQRLPLSLNYPSFKKWKRSAVAEKLEAKPLCLYVHIPFCTQRCSFCYYKTVDLKERPEVDGYVETLCKEIEMVSDRFDLSDRPIHAVYFGGGTPSLLKPNQLTKLVETLRKNFKHFDNKKQFSFEAEPLTISQSKLEAMAELGVNRLSMGMQSFVDEIIKLSGRGHDEKQAYRAIDLAQKVGQGKWNINIDLLSGLAGETEETWKQSVERAINTGVESITVYKMEAFANTEVYQTGVKQETVPLPSEEQEMKFMEYAMERFDRANYLPWCHFTYTKDGIDKSEYTVNIWQGVDFYGLGVSAFGSMGGSLLQNTA
;
A
#
# COMPACT_ATOMS: atom_id res chain seq x y z
N MET A 1 -18.55 -25.05 -27.94
CA MET A 1 -17.25 -25.49 -27.38
C MET A 1 -16.16 -25.08 -28.36
N THR A 2 -15.06 -24.52 -27.88
CA THR A 2 -13.96 -24.04 -28.74
C THR A 2 -12.66 -24.70 -28.29
N LEU A 3 -11.70 -24.77 -29.21
CA LEU A 3 -10.37 -25.30 -28.92
C LEU A 3 -9.55 -24.20 -28.22
N THR A 4 -8.98 -24.52 -27.06
CA THR A 4 -8.09 -23.63 -26.30
C THR A 4 -6.80 -24.35 -25.93
N ALA A 5 -5.74 -23.60 -25.65
CA ALA A 5 -4.50 -24.16 -25.11
C ALA A 5 -4.04 -23.38 -23.88
N GLU A 6 -3.33 -24.04 -22.96
CA GLU A 6 -2.70 -23.42 -21.79
C GLU A 6 -1.22 -23.19 -22.09
N LEU A 7 -0.77 -21.93 -21.98
CA LEU A 7 0.60 -21.53 -22.28
C LEU A 7 1.60 -21.95 -21.19
N SER A 8 1.14 -22.11 -19.94
CA SER A 8 1.98 -22.36 -18.75
C SER A 8 2.59 -23.77 -18.65
N LYS A 9 2.18 -24.72 -19.51
CA LYS A 9 2.60 -26.13 -19.43
C LYS A 9 3.53 -26.57 -20.54
N LEU A 10 4.14 -25.65 -21.28
CA LEU A 10 4.80 -25.94 -22.55
C LEU A 10 6.26 -25.49 -22.56
N ASN A 11 7.17 -26.43 -22.28
CA ASN A 11 8.60 -26.28 -22.52
C ASN A 11 8.98 -26.99 -23.85
N PRO A 12 9.20 -26.28 -24.96
CA PRO A 12 9.66 -26.90 -26.20
C PRO A 12 11.16 -27.21 -26.16
N GLN A 13 11.54 -28.48 -26.29
CA GLN A 13 12.95 -28.92 -26.36
C GLN A 13 13.58 -28.81 -27.77
N ARG A 14 12.78 -28.58 -28.82
CA ARG A 14 13.20 -28.23 -30.18
C ARG A 14 12.02 -27.59 -30.91
N LEU A 15 12.18 -26.39 -31.47
CA LEU A 15 11.10 -25.66 -32.16
C LEU A 15 11.10 -26.02 -33.66
N PRO A 16 10.13 -26.81 -34.17
CA PRO A 16 9.82 -26.81 -35.61
C PRO A 16 9.25 -25.44 -36.02
N LEU A 17 9.23 -25.13 -37.32
CA LEU A 17 8.58 -23.92 -37.85
C LEU A 17 7.12 -23.87 -37.35
N SER A 18 6.86 -23.03 -36.35
CA SER A 18 5.58 -22.94 -35.67
C SER A 18 4.83 -21.74 -36.24
N LEU A 19 3.83 -21.99 -37.07
CA LEU A 19 2.93 -20.94 -37.59
C LEU A 19 1.98 -20.38 -36.52
N ASN A 20 1.86 -21.09 -35.38
CA ASN A 20 1.09 -20.69 -34.22
C ASN A 20 1.72 -21.27 -32.93
N TYR A 21 1.64 -20.55 -31.81
CA TYR A 21 2.09 -21.05 -30.50
C TYR A 21 0.95 -21.00 -29.46
N PRO A 22 0.66 -22.10 -28.75
CA PRO A 22 1.27 -23.42 -28.96
C PRO A 22 0.70 -24.11 -30.20
N SER A 23 1.40 -25.12 -30.72
CA SER A 23 0.95 -25.85 -31.90
C SER A 23 -0.46 -26.40 -31.71
N PHE A 24 -1.26 -26.41 -32.78
CA PHE A 24 -2.68 -26.81 -32.74
C PHE A 24 -2.90 -28.20 -32.09
N LYS A 25 -1.92 -29.11 -32.19
CA LYS A 25 -1.93 -30.43 -31.53
C LYS A 25 -2.06 -30.37 -30.00
N LYS A 26 -1.71 -29.25 -29.39
CA LYS A 26 -1.78 -29.01 -27.93
C LYS A 26 -3.12 -28.39 -27.49
N TRP A 27 -4.01 -28.08 -28.44
CA TRP A 27 -5.29 -27.45 -28.15
C TRP A 27 -6.31 -28.50 -27.75
N LYS A 28 -7.03 -28.26 -26.65
CA LYS A 28 -8.10 -29.13 -26.13
C LYS A 28 -9.44 -28.42 -26.23
N ARG A 29 -10.54 -29.17 -26.36
CA ARG A 29 -11.89 -28.58 -26.27
C ARG A 29 -12.12 -28.16 -24.82
N SER A 30 -12.43 -26.88 -24.60
CA SER A 30 -12.87 -26.37 -23.31
C SER A 30 -14.05 -25.41 -23.51
N ALA A 31 -14.76 -25.10 -22.42
CA ALA A 31 -15.68 -23.98 -22.44
C ALA A 31 -14.86 -22.69 -22.55
N VAL A 32 -15.12 -21.88 -23.58
CA VAL A 32 -14.48 -20.54 -23.70
C VAL A 32 -15.03 -19.61 -22.63
N ALA A 33 -16.26 -19.84 -22.18
CA ALA A 33 -16.91 -19.05 -21.15
C ALA A 33 -16.02 -18.89 -19.90
N GLU A 34 -15.36 -19.96 -19.44
CA GLU A 34 -14.41 -19.94 -18.32
C GLU A 34 -13.15 -19.09 -18.62
N LYS A 35 -12.78 -18.92 -19.90
CA LYS A 35 -11.67 -18.06 -20.34
C LYS A 35 -12.11 -16.63 -20.68
N LEU A 36 -13.41 -16.37 -20.66
CA LEU A 36 -14.04 -15.06 -20.84
C LEU A 36 -14.49 -14.46 -19.51
N GLU A 37 -14.21 -15.12 -18.37
CA GLU A 37 -14.49 -14.54 -17.06
C GLU A 37 -13.90 -13.14 -16.96
N ALA A 38 -14.69 -12.21 -16.41
CA ALA A 38 -14.28 -10.84 -16.24
C ALA A 38 -12.98 -10.80 -15.46
N LYS A 39 -11.96 -10.17 -16.04
CA LYS A 39 -10.64 -10.08 -15.41
C LYS A 39 -10.80 -9.46 -14.01
N PRO A 40 -10.09 -9.97 -12.99
CA PRO A 40 -10.11 -9.36 -11.67
C PRO A 40 -9.66 -7.90 -11.74
N LEU A 41 -10.15 -7.09 -10.82
CA LEU A 41 -9.85 -5.67 -10.71
C LEU A 41 -9.37 -5.36 -9.29
N CYS A 42 -8.28 -4.59 -9.19
CA CYS A 42 -7.91 -3.94 -7.93
C CYS A 42 -8.32 -2.46 -7.96
N LEU A 43 -8.64 -1.90 -6.80
CA LEU A 43 -9.00 -0.49 -6.68
C LEU A 43 -7.98 0.22 -5.79
N TYR A 44 -7.43 1.33 -6.29
CA TYR A 44 -6.65 2.27 -5.49
C TYR A 44 -7.49 3.51 -5.24
N VAL A 45 -7.60 3.94 -3.99
CA VAL A 45 -8.29 5.17 -3.62
C VAL A 45 -7.28 6.12 -2.97
N HIS A 46 -6.99 7.22 -3.67
CA HIS A 46 -6.01 8.20 -3.24
C HIS A 46 -6.68 9.26 -2.36
N ILE A 47 -6.19 9.42 -1.12
CA ILE A 47 -6.59 10.49 -0.21
C ILE A 47 -5.39 11.44 -0.03
N PRO A 48 -5.40 12.64 -0.61
CA PRO A 48 -4.21 13.49 -0.74
C PRO A 48 -3.89 14.30 0.52
N PHE A 49 -4.69 14.20 1.58
CA PHE A 49 -4.60 15.08 2.73
C PHE A 49 -3.60 14.58 3.76
N CYS A 50 -2.79 15.50 4.32
CA CYS A 50 -1.94 15.25 5.48
C CYS A 50 -2.13 16.35 6.53
N THR A 51 -1.93 16.02 7.81
CA THR A 51 -1.84 17.00 8.92
C THR A 51 -0.61 17.88 8.79
N GLN A 52 0.47 17.28 8.32
CA GLN A 52 1.75 17.92 8.05
C GLN A 52 2.49 17.13 6.98
N ARG A 53 3.29 17.84 6.18
CA ARG A 53 4.12 17.20 5.16
C ARG A 53 5.43 16.73 5.81
N CYS A 54 5.72 15.43 5.71
CA CYS A 54 7.02 14.90 6.14
C CYS A 54 8.12 15.42 5.21
N SER A 55 9.31 15.69 5.75
CA SER A 55 10.40 16.33 5.00
C SER A 55 10.90 15.49 3.82
N PHE A 56 10.81 14.15 3.93
CA PHE A 56 11.16 13.18 2.89
C PHE A 56 10.02 12.86 1.90
N CYS A 57 8.79 13.35 2.14
CA CYS A 57 7.63 12.96 1.35
C CYS A 57 7.62 13.60 -0.04
N TYR A 58 7.75 12.76 -1.06
CA TYR A 58 7.71 13.16 -2.48
C TYR A 58 6.31 13.07 -3.10
N TYR A 59 5.35 12.45 -2.42
CA TYR A 59 3.97 12.35 -2.91
C TYR A 59 3.29 13.72 -2.96
N LYS A 60 2.34 13.85 -3.88
CA LYS A 60 1.44 15.01 -3.93
C LYS A 60 0.52 14.94 -2.72
N THR A 61 0.69 15.87 -1.80
CA THR A 61 -0.14 15.99 -0.60
C THR A 61 -0.61 17.42 -0.42
N VAL A 62 -1.77 17.58 0.20
CA VAL A 62 -2.37 18.87 0.56
C VAL A 62 -2.31 19.00 2.08
N ASP A 63 -1.68 20.07 2.58
CA ASP A 63 -1.59 20.38 4.00
C ASP A 63 -2.96 20.89 4.49
N LEU A 64 -3.54 20.21 5.49
CA LEU A 64 -4.87 20.49 6.05
C LEU A 64 -4.97 21.74 6.93
N LYS A 65 -4.02 22.68 6.88
CA LYS A 65 -4.23 24.02 7.46
C LYS A 65 -5.53 24.68 6.94
N GLU A 66 -6.04 24.25 5.78
CA GLU A 66 -7.30 24.70 5.15
C GLU A 66 -8.37 23.58 5.10
N ARG A 67 -9.04 23.32 6.23
CA ARG A 67 -10.01 22.20 6.42
C ARG A 67 -11.28 22.13 5.55
N PRO A 68 -11.83 23.18 4.92
CA PRO A 68 -13.07 23.10 4.15
C PRO A 68 -13.02 22.14 2.93
N GLU A 69 -11.84 21.68 2.51
CA GLU A 69 -11.65 20.94 1.26
C GLU A 69 -11.95 19.43 1.35
N VAL A 70 -11.91 18.82 2.55
CA VAL A 70 -12.02 17.36 2.67
C VAL A 70 -13.41 16.85 2.33
N ASP A 71 -14.46 17.50 2.82
CA ASP A 71 -15.85 17.10 2.52
C ASP A 71 -16.13 17.24 1.01
N GLY A 72 -15.72 18.36 0.40
CA GLY A 72 -15.86 18.58 -1.04
C GLY A 72 -15.10 17.56 -1.90
N TYR A 73 -13.90 17.17 -1.46
CA TYR A 73 -13.13 16.11 -2.10
C TYR A 73 -13.84 14.75 -2.01
N VAL A 74 -14.35 14.38 -0.82
CA VAL A 74 -15.10 13.13 -0.62
C VAL A 74 -16.35 13.09 -1.52
N GLU A 75 -17.11 14.18 -1.61
CA GLU A 75 -18.25 14.27 -2.54
C GLU A 75 -17.83 14.08 -4.00
N THR A 76 -16.73 14.71 -4.40
CA THR A 76 -16.23 14.64 -5.77
C THR A 76 -15.73 13.23 -6.10
N LEU A 77 -15.04 12.60 -5.17
CA LEU A 77 -14.57 11.22 -5.28
C LEU A 77 -15.74 10.23 -5.36
N CYS A 78 -16.84 10.46 -4.61
CA CYS A 78 -18.06 9.66 -4.75
C CYS A 78 -18.64 9.75 -6.16
N LYS A 79 -18.71 10.97 -6.73
CA LYS A 79 -19.18 11.17 -8.10
C LYS A 79 -18.25 10.52 -9.13
N GLU A 80 -16.93 10.59 -8.90
CA GLU A 80 -15.95 9.91 -9.75
C GLU A 80 -16.19 8.39 -9.75
N ILE A 81 -16.38 7.78 -8.58
CA ILE A 81 -16.70 6.35 -8.45
C ILE A 81 -17.96 5.98 -9.27
N GLU A 82 -19.04 6.75 -9.11
CA GLU A 82 -20.28 6.54 -9.86
C GLU A 82 -20.07 6.66 -11.37
N MET A 83 -19.35 7.69 -11.82
CA MET A 83 -19.08 7.90 -13.25
C MET A 83 -18.16 6.84 -13.86
N VAL A 84 -17.09 6.47 -13.16
CA VAL A 84 -16.06 5.54 -13.65
C VAL A 84 -16.59 4.13 -13.75
N SER A 85 -17.32 3.67 -12.72
CA SER A 85 -17.87 2.31 -12.68
C SER A 85 -18.79 2.03 -13.86
N ASP A 86 -19.70 2.97 -14.17
CA ASP A 86 -20.62 2.89 -15.30
C ASP A 86 -19.92 3.10 -16.65
N ARG A 87 -19.17 4.20 -16.79
CA ARG A 87 -18.56 4.59 -18.09
C ARG A 87 -17.58 3.56 -18.64
N PHE A 88 -16.86 2.87 -17.76
CA PHE A 88 -15.84 1.89 -18.14
C PHE A 88 -16.28 0.44 -17.94
N ASP A 89 -17.57 0.21 -17.64
CA ASP A 89 -18.14 -1.13 -17.44
C ASP A 89 -17.36 -1.96 -16.40
N LEU A 90 -17.01 -1.33 -15.28
CA LEU A 90 -16.23 -1.94 -14.20
C LEU A 90 -17.12 -2.54 -13.10
N SER A 91 -18.40 -2.19 -13.07
CA SER A 91 -19.34 -2.51 -11.99
C SER A 91 -19.49 -4.02 -11.73
N ASP A 92 -19.45 -4.83 -12.79
CA ASP A 92 -19.60 -6.29 -12.74
C ASP A 92 -18.26 -7.04 -12.64
N ARG A 93 -17.12 -6.33 -12.56
CA ARG A 93 -15.82 -6.99 -12.44
C ARG A 93 -15.61 -7.54 -11.02
N PRO A 94 -15.02 -8.75 -10.87
CA PRO A 94 -14.59 -9.24 -9.57
C PRO A 94 -13.56 -8.30 -8.94
N ILE A 95 -13.86 -7.81 -7.74
CA ILE A 95 -12.91 -6.98 -6.99
C ILE A 95 -12.01 -7.90 -6.17
N HIS A 96 -10.70 -7.86 -6.42
CA HIS A 96 -9.75 -8.75 -5.76
C HIS A 96 -9.13 -8.09 -4.53
N ALA A 97 -8.73 -6.83 -4.67
CA ALA A 97 -8.18 -6.04 -3.57
C ALA A 97 -8.54 -4.55 -3.69
N VAL A 98 -8.68 -3.90 -2.54
CA VAL A 98 -8.92 -2.45 -2.43
C VAL A 98 -7.84 -1.87 -1.54
N TYR A 99 -7.27 -0.73 -1.92
CA TYR A 99 -6.20 -0.08 -1.19
C TYR A 99 -6.47 1.42 -1.07
N PHE A 100 -6.63 1.89 0.17
CA PHE A 100 -6.71 3.32 0.46
C PHE A 100 -5.32 3.80 0.89
N GLY A 101 -4.74 4.71 0.11
CA GLY A 101 -3.41 5.26 0.35
C GLY A 101 -3.29 6.72 -0.06
N GLY A 102 -2.07 7.24 -0.07
CA GLY A 102 -1.76 8.56 -0.61
C GLY A 102 -1.04 9.45 0.40
N GLY A 103 -1.71 10.51 0.84
CA GLY A 103 -1.27 11.31 1.99
C GLY A 103 -1.54 10.56 3.28
N THR A 104 -2.70 10.80 3.89
CA THR A 104 -3.09 10.14 5.14
C THR A 104 -4.59 9.82 5.10
N PRO A 105 -4.98 8.66 4.51
CA PRO A 105 -6.38 8.23 4.42
C PRO A 105 -7.08 8.21 5.78
N SER A 106 -6.33 7.87 6.83
CA SER A 106 -6.78 7.85 8.21
C SER A 106 -7.15 9.23 8.77
N LEU A 107 -6.97 10.33 8.04
CA LEU A 107 -7.55 11.63 8.42
C LEU A 107 -9.05 11.73 8.17
N LEU A 108 -9.59 10.90 7.29
CA LEU A 108 -11.02 10.85 7.05
C LEU A 108 -11.77 10.55 8.36
N LYS A 109 -12.84 11.29 8.58
CA LYS A 109 -13.79 11.02 9.67
C LYS A 109 -14.54 9.71 9.38
N PRO A 110 -15.01 8.99 10.41
CA PRO A 110 -15.75 7.74 10.22
C PRO A 110 -16.93 7.84 9.24
N ASN A 111 -17.68 8.95 9.26
CA ASN A 111 -18.79 9.18 8.33
C ASN A 111 -18.34 9.38 6.88
N GLN A 112 -17.21 10.07 6.66
CA GLN A 112 -16.62 10.25 5.32
C GLN A 112 -16.11 8.92 4.76
N LEU A 113 -15.42 8.14 5.60
CA LEU A 113 -14.96 6.81 5.23
C LEU A 113 -16.12 5.88 4.89
N THR A 114 -17.15 5.85 5.74
CA THR A 114 -18.38 5.08 5.50
C THR A 114 -18.99 5.47 4.16
N LYS A 115 -19.16 6.76 3.90
CA LYS A 115 -19.72 7.26 2.64
C LYS A 115 -18.95 6.76 1.42
N LEU A 116 -17.62 6.85 1.42
CA LEU A 116 -16.79 6.35 0.32
C LEU A 116 -16.94 4.83 0.11
N VAL A 117 -16.88 4.05 1.20
CA VAL A 117 -16.99 2.58 1.11
C VAL A 117 -18.38 2.15 0.67
N GLU A 118 -19.46 2.77 1.18
CA GLU A 118 -20.81 2.48 0.70
C GLU A 118 -21.00 2.86 -0.77
N THR A 119 -20.33 3.92 -1.23
CA THR A 119 -20.37 4.32 -2.64
C THR A 119 -19.63 3.30 -3.51
N LEU A 120 -18.46 2.80 -3.07
CA LEU A 120 -17.78 1.68 -3.74
C LEU A 120 -18.66 0.43 -3.77
N ARG A 121 -19.25 0.04 -2.64
CA ARG A 121 -20.12 -1.14 -2.55
C ARG A 121 -21.35 -1.04 -3.45
N LYS A 122 -21.95 0.13 -3.55
CA LYS A 122 -23.10 0.40 -4.43
C LYS A 122 -22.74 0.26 -5.92
N ASN A 123 -21.53 0.67 -6.31
CA ASN A 123 -21.14 0.77 -7.72
C ASN A 123 -20.32 -0.42 -8.22
N PHE A 124 -19.69 -1.19 -7.32
CA PHE A 124 -18.95 -2.40 -7.65
C PHE A 124 -19.63 -3.61 -7.00
N LYS A 125 -20.39 -4.39 -7.78
CA LYS A 125 -21.29 -5.44 -7.27
C LYS A 125 -20.57 -6.54 -6.47
N HIS A 126 -19.28 -6.74 -6.74
CA HIS A 126 -18.45 -7.76 -6.09
C HIS A 126 -17.52 -7.18 -5.02
N PHE A 127 -17.75 -5.95 -4.56
CA PHE A 127 -16.90 -5.27 -3.57
C PHE A 127 -16.70 -6.08 -2.27
N ASP A 128 -17.75 -6.72 -1.76
CA ASP A 128 -17.66 -7.48 -0.51
C ASP A 128 -16.99 -8.86 -0.67
N ASN A 129 -16.75 -9.31 -1.90
CA ASN A 129 -16.02 -10.55 -2.20
C ASN A 129 -14.50 -10.34 -2.30
N LYS A 130 -14.02 -9.10 -2.06
CA LYS A 130 -12.59 -8.77 -2.06
C LYS A 130 -11.82 -9.63 -1.07
N LYS A 131 -10.61 -10.04 -1.44
CA LYS A 131 -9.70 -10.78 -0.55
C LYS A 131 -9.00 -9.86 0.43
N GLN A 132 -8.66 -8.65 -0.01
CA GLN A 132 -7.95 -7.68 0.81
C GLN A 132 -8.59 -6.30 0.69
N PHE A 133 -8.74 -5.64 1.83
CA PHE A 133 -9.00 -4.22 1.93
C PHE A 133 -7.94 -3.61 2.85
N SER A 134 -6.94 -3.00 2.21
CA SER A 134 -5.85 -2.29 2.86
C SER A 134 -6.20 -0.84 3.13
N PHE A 135 -5.72 -0.34 4.27
CA PHE A 135 -5.88 1.05 4.64
C PHE A 135 -4.60 1.60 5.28
N GLU A 136 -4.07 2.69 4.72
CA GLU A 136 -2.90 3.39 5.28
C GLU A 136 -3.28 4.31 6.44
N ALA A 137 -2.45 4.27 7.49
CA ALA A 137 -2.69 4.99 8.72
C ALA A 137 -1.45 5.71 9.28
N GLU A 138 -1.66 6.88 9.85
CA GLU A 138 -0.66 7.61 10.64
C GLU A 138 -0.99 7.46 12.14
N PRO A 139 -0.01 7.21 13.03
CA PRO A 139 -0.25 7.00 14.46
C PRO A 139 -1.17 8.02 15.12
N LEU A 140 -0.98 9.31 14.84
CA LEU A 140 -1.74 10.41 15.47
C LEU A 140 -3.20 10.51 15.03
N THR A 141 -3.55 9.88 13.91
CA THR A 141 -4.87 10.00 13.30
C THR A 141 -5.79 8.86 13.70
N ILE A 142 -5.25 7.81 14.32
CA ILE A 142 -5.99 6.64 14.75
C ILE A 142 -6.73 6.92 16.06
N SER A 143 -7.99 6.48 16.11
CA SER A 143 -8.83 6.48 17.31
C SER A 143 -9.66 5.21 17.37
N GLN A 144 -10.17 4.87 18.56
CA GLN A 144 -10.98 3.66 18.74
C GLN A 144 -12.19 3.65 17.80
N SER A 145 -12.98 4.73 17.80
CA SER A 145 -14.15 4.86 16.91
C SER A 145 -13.83 4.73 15.43
N LYS A 146 -12.62 5.10 15.01
CA LYS A 146 -12.19 5.02 13.61
C LYS A 146 -11.81 3.60 13.23
N LEU A 147 -11.08 2.91 14.10
CA LEU A 147 -10.74 1.51 13.92
C LEU A 147 -11.99 0.63 13.93
N GLU A 148 -12.95 0.90 14.83
CA GLU A 148 -14.25 0.21 14.85
C GLU A 148 -14.99 0.39 13.53
N ALA A 149 -15.08 1.63 13.02
CA ALA A 149 -15.69 1.90 11.71
C ALA A 149 -14.94 1.19 10.56
N MET A 150 -13.60 1.18 10.57
CA MET A 150 -12.80 0.46 9.57
C MET A 150 -13.11 -1.04 9.58
N ALA A 151 -13.22 -1.64 10.76
CA ALA A 151 -13.53 -3.06 10.92
C ALA A 151 -14.93 -3.38 10.40
N GLU A 152 -15.93 -2.54 10.71
CA GLU A 152 -17.30 -2.67 10.22
C GLU A 152 -17.40 -2.54 8.70
N LEU A 153 -16.58 -1.70 8.11
CA LEU A 153 -16.49 -1.50 6.66
C LEU A 153 -15.71 -2.60 5.93
N GLY A 154 -15.16 -3.57 6.67
CA GLY A 154 -14.48 -4.74 6.12
C GLY A 154 -13.02 -4.48 5.74
N VAL A 155 -12.35 -3.49 6.35
CA VAL A 155 -10.90 -3.37 6.31
C VAL A 155 -10.30 -4.59 7.00
N ASN A 156 -9.40 -5.30 6.32
CA ASN A 156 -8.74 -6.50 6.84
C ASN A 156 -7.21 -6.42 6.77
N ARG A 157 -6.64 -5.27 6.40
CA ARG A 157 -5.22 -4.99 6.51
C ARG A 157 -4.95 -3.51 6.78
N LEU A 158 -4.12 -3.22 7.78
CA LEU A 158 -3.65 -1.87 8.09
C LEU A 158 -2.17 -1.74 7.73
N SER A 159 -1.78 -0.60 7.16
CA SER A 159 -0.36 -0.24 6.99
C SER A 159 -0.10 1.06 7.72
N MET A 160 0.77 1.04 8.73
CA MET A 160 1.04 2.23 9.54
C MET A 160 2.47 2.72 9.35
N GLY A 161 2.58 3.97 8.90
CA GLY A 161 3.88 4.59 8.71
C GLY A 161 4.52 5.00 10.02
N MET A 162 5.39 4.17 10.60
CA MET A 162 6.17 4.49 11.81
C MET A 162 7.42 5.29 11.48
N GLN A 163 8.08 4.93 10.39
CA GLN A 163 9.35 5.43 9.86
C GLN A 163 10.55 5.11 10.76
N SER A 164 10.45 5.45 12.05
CA SER A 164 11.44 5.21 13.09
C SER A 164 10.71 5.21 14.44
N PHE A 165 11.26 4.50 15.42
CA PHE A 165 10.78 4.55 16.80
C PHE A 165 11.62 5.50 17.68
N VAL A 166 12.54 6.24 17.07
CA VAL A 166 13.46 7.14 17.76
C VAL A 166 12.97 8.58 17.60
N ASP A 167 12.57 9.21 18.71
CA ASP A 167 11.84 10.50 18.74
C ASP A 167 12.58 11.64 18.03
N GLU A 168 13.90 11.73 18.20
CA GLU A 168 14.72 12.75 17.56
C GLU A 168 14.75 12.60 16.04
N ILE A 169 14.78 11.37 15.53
CA ILE A 169 14.76 11.07 14.09
C ILE A 169 13.38 11.43 13.51
N ILE A 170 12.32 11.08 14.22
CA ILE A 170 10.95 11.39 13.81
C ILE A 170 10.71 12.90 13.78
N LYS A 171 11.20 13.62 14.79
CA LYS A 171 11.12 15.09 14.83
C LYS A 171 11.86 15.73 13.67
N LEU A 172 13.06 15.26 13.31
CA LEU A 172 13.83 15.76 12.15
C LEU A 172 13.14 15.46 10.81
N SER A 173 12.36 14.37 10.75
CA SER A 173 11.56 14.04 9.58
C SER A 173 10.31 14.92 9.40
N GLY A 174 10.05 15.85 10.32
CA GLY A 174 8.87 16.70 10.31
C GLY A 174 7.60 15.92 10.61
N ARG A 175 7.67 14.85 11.42
CA ARG A 175 6.53 14.08 11.93
C ARG A 175 6.24 14.43 13.38
N GLY A 176 4.98 14.30 13.78
CA GLY A 176 4.50 14.81 15.07
C GLY A 176 4.33 13.78 16.18
N HIS A 177 4.54 12.49 15.89
CA HIS A 177 4.37 11.42 16.88
C HIS A 177 5.67 11.15 17.65
N ASP A 178 5.54 10.65 18.87
CA ASP A 178 6.64 10.05 19.63
C ASP A 178 6.51 8.51 19.69
N GLU A 179 7.51 7.84 20.25
CA GLU A 179 7.56 6.39 20.43
C GLU A 179 6.33 5.88 21.19
N LYS A 180 5.92 6.58 22.26
CA LYS A 180 4.78 6.17 23.08
C LYS A 180 3.47 6.22 22.30
N GLN A 181 3.29 7.23 21.47
CA GLN A 181 2.14 7.38 20.58
C GLN A 181 2.14 6.32 19.48
N ALA A 182 3.31 5.96 18.94
CA ALA A 182 3.45 4.87 17.99
C ALA A 182 3.00 3.52 18.59
N TYR A 183 3.53 3.13 19.75
CA TYR A 183 3.09 1.91 20.45
C TYR A 183 1.61 1.94 20.79
N ARG A 184 1.11 3.06 21.32
CA ARG A 184 -0.31 3.21 21.65
C ARG A 184 -1.22 3.01 20.43
N ALA A 185 -0.82 3.52 19.27
CA ALA A 185 -1.58 3.33 18.04
C ALA A 185 -1.62 1.86 17.60
N ILE A 186 -0.48 1.16 17.68
CA ILE A 186 -0.37 -0.27 17.38
C ILE A 186 -1.20 -1.10 18.35
N ASP A 187 -1.05 -0.89 19.66
CA ASP A 187 -1.79 -1.61 20.70
C ASP A 187 -3.30 -1.43 20.52
N LEU A 188 -3.74 -0.21 20.19
CA LEU A 188 -5.14 0.07 19.95
C LEU A 188 -5.65 -0.63 18.68
N ALA A 189 -4.88 -0.63 17.60
CA ALA A 189 -5.22 -1.32 16.36
C ALA A 189 -5.30 -2.84 16.57
N GLN A 190 -4.37 -3.45 17.32
CA GLN A 190 -4.41 -4.86 17.68
C GLN A 190 -5.65 -5.18 18.55
N LYS A 191 -5.90 -4.36 19.58
CA LYS A 191 -7.01 -4.54 20.52
C LYS A 191 -8.39 -4.44 19.86
N VAL A 192 -8.57 -3.49 18.95
CA VAL A 192 -9.85 -3.31 18.22
C VAL A 192 -9.97 -4.36 17.11
N GLY A 193 -8.86 -4.68 16.43
CA GLY A 193 -8.82 -5.67 15.35
C GLY A 193 -9.21 -7.07 15.81
N GLN A 194 -8.70 -7.53 16.96
CA GLN A 194 -8.98 -8.88 17.49
C GLN A 194 -8.83 -10.00 16.44
N GLY A 195 -7.82 -9.89 15.56
CA GLY A 195 -7.58 -10.85 14.47
C GLY A 195 -8.44 -10.64 13.21
N LYS A 196 -9.24 -9.57 13.11
CA LYS A 196 -9.99 -9.19 11.90
C LYS A 196 -9.10 -8.63 10.78
N TRP A 197 -7.92 -8.14 11.13
CA TRP A 197 -6.95 -7.61 10.17
C TRP A 197 -5.52 -7.99 10.53
N ASN A 198 -4.67 -7.95 9.52
CA ASN A 198 -3.22 -7.93 9.70
C ASN A 198 -2.70 -6.50 9.78
N ILE A 199 -1.64 -6.28 10.54
CA ILE A 199 -0.98 -4.98 10.69
C ILE A 199 0.42 -5.06 10.08
N ASN A 200 0.68 -4.13 9.17
CA ASN A 200 2.01 -3.78 8.71
C ASN A 200 2.46 -2.46 9.35
N ILE A 201 3.73 -2.37 9.69
CA ILE A 201 4.39 -1.10 10.01
C ILE A 201 5.50 -0.81 8.99
N ASP A 202 5.59 0.45 8.57
CA ASP A 202 6.62 0.91 7.65
C ASP A 202 7.74 1.59 8.43
N LEU A 203 8.99 1.15 8.20
CA LEU A 203 10.22 1.79 8.61
C LEU A 203 10.91 2.42 7.41
N LEU A 204 11.67 3.48 7.65
CA LEU A 204 12.45 4.17 6.64
C LEU A 204 13.91 4.30 7.12
N SER A 205 14.81 3.55 6.51
CA SER A 205 16.24 3.65 6.75
C SER A 205 16.84 4.89 6.07
N GLY A 206 17.91 5.41 6.63
CA GLY A 206 18.63 6.59 6.13
C GLY A 206 17.92 7.91 6.36
N LEU A 207 17.05 8.01 7.36
CA LEU A 207 16.41 9.27 7.74
C LEU A 207 17.45 10.33 8.19
N ALA A 208 17.07 11.60 8.12
CA ALA A 208 17.94 12.70 8.55
C ALA A 208 18.35 12.55 10.03
N GLY A 209 19.67 12.54 10.27
CA GLY A 209 20.25 12.34 11.60
C GLY A 209 20.34 10.88 12.05
N GLU A 210 19.91 9.92 11.23
CA GLU A 210 19.95 8.51 11.59
C GLU A 210 21.39 7.97 11.64
N THR A 211 21.64 7.15 12.65
CA THR A 211 22.90 6.46 12.91
C THR A 211 22.66 4.96 12.96
N GLU A 212 23.73 4.15 12.92
CA GLU A 212 23.62 2.70 13.15
C GLU A 212 22.92 2.37 14.47
N GLU A 213 23.18 3.12 15.53
CA GLU A 213 22.59 2.87 16.84
C GLU A 213 21.08 3.17 16.86
N THR A 214 20.67 4.31 16.32
CA THR A 214 19.23 4.67 16.24
C THR A 214 18.47 3.75 15.29
N TRP A 215 19.10 3.30 14.20
CA TRP A 215 18.51 2.31 13.29
C TRP A 215 18.28 0.97 14.01
N LYS A 216 19.31 0.47 14.72
CA LYS A 216 19.20 -0.77 15.51
C LYS A 216 18.04 -0.68 16.50
N GLN A 217 17.93 0.43 17.24
CA GLN A 217 16.82 0.66 18.17
C GLN A 217 15.45 0.60 17.48
N SER A 218 15.28 1.23 16.31
CA SER A 218 14.04 1.17 15.55
C SER A 218 13.67 -0.24 15.11
N VAL A 219 14.64 -1.03 14.62
CA VAL A 219 14.43 -2.43 14.24
C VAL A 219 14.01 -3.28 15.44
N GLU A 220 14.69 -3.14 16.58
CA GLU A 220 14.34 -3.87 17.81
C GLU A 220 12.92 -3.55 18.28
N ARG A 221 12.59 -2.25 18.31
CA ARG A 221 11.28 -1.76 18.72
C ARG A 221 10.19 -2.27 17.79
N ALA A 222 10.42 -2.22 16.47
CA ALA A 222 9.50 -2.76 15.47
C ALA A 222 9.22 -4.26 15.70
N ILE A 223 10.25 -5.07 15.93
CA ILE A 223 10.09 -6.50 16.25
C ILE A 223 9.26 -6.69 17.53
N ASN A 224 9.54 -5.89 18.57
CA ASN A 224 8.86 -6.00 19.87
C ASN A 224 7.37 -5.67 19.82
N THR A 225 6.90 -4.93 18.80
CA THR A 225 5.46 -4.70 18.59
C THR A 225 4.69 -5.98 18.24
N GLY A 226 5.39 -6.99 17.72
CA GLY A 226 4.83 -8.30 17.39
C GLY A 226 3.81 -8.30 16.23
N VAL A 227 3.71 -7.20 15.46
CA VAL A 227 2.80 -7.06 14.29
C VAL A 227 3.07 -8.12 13.22
N GLU A 228 2.12 -8.33 12.32
CA GLU A 228 2.17 -9.38 11.32
C GLU A 228 3.20 -9.10 10.21
N SER A 229 3.46 -7.82 9.91
CA SER A 229 4.40 -7.41 8.86
C SER A 229 5.22 -6.18 9.23
N ILE A 230 6.47 -6.17 8.78
CA ILE A 230 7.36 -5.01 8.85
C ILE A 230 7.88 -4.74 7.44
N THR A 231 7.67 -3.54 6.95
CA THR A 231 8.17 -3.08 5.66
C THR A 231 9.29 -2.07 5.88
N VAL A 232 10.43 -2.26 5.23
CA VAL A 232 11.61 -1.39 5.33
C VAL A 232 11.88 -0.76 3.97
N TYR A 233 11.69 0.55 3.89
CA TYR A 233 12.07 1.36 2.75
C TYR A 233 13.39 2.07 3.03
N LYS A 234 14.13 2.35 1.96
CA LYS A 234 15.24 3.31 2.01
C LYS A 234 14.70 4.72 1.77
N MET A 235 15.14 5.69 2.56
CA MET A 235 14.82 7.09 2.33
C MET A 235 15.47 7.56 1.03
N GLU A 236 14.64 8.03 0.09
CA GLU A 236 15.09 8.60 -1.16
C GLU A 236 14.86 10.12 -1.15
N ALA A 237 15.96 10.88 -1.26
CA ALA A 237 15.93 12.33 -1.26
C ALA A 237 15.61 12.88 -2.67
N PHE A 238 14.35 12.75 -3.10
CA PHE A 238 13.92 13.30 -4.38
C PHE A 238 14.02 14.83 -4.41
N ALA A 239 14.30 15.40 -5.59
CA ALA A 239 14.51 16.84 -5.75
C ALA A 239 13.32 17.70 -5.31
N ASN A 240 12.10 17.17 -5.27
CA ASN A 240 10.89 17.89 -4.83
C ASN A 240 10.61 17.77 -3.32
N THR A 241 11.48 17.11 -2.56
CA THR A 241 11.34 16.94 -1.10
C THR A 241 11.97 18.09 -0.34
N GLU A 242 11.46 18.37 0.86
CA GLU A 242 12.02 19.42 1.72
C GLU A 242 13.43 19.04 2.18
N VAL A 243 13.64 17.80 2.62
CA VAL A 243 14.95 17.30 3.08
C VAL A 243 16.02 17.47 2.01
N TYR A 244 15.66 17.30 0.73
CA TYR A 244 16.59 17.56 -0.36
C TYR A 244 16.89 19.06 -0.51
N GLN A 245 15.86 19.90 -0.56
CA GLN A 245 16.01 21.34 -0.83
C GLN A 245 16.73 22.10 0.29
N THR A 246 16.48 21.74 1.55
CA THR A 246 16.98 22.46 2.73
C THR A 246 18.19 21.79 3.37
N GLY A 247 18.38 20.48 3.14
CA GLY A 247 19.42 19.67 3.77
C GLY A 247 20.45 19.13 2.78
N VAL A 248 20.05 18.11 2.03
CA VAL A 248 20.97 17.31 1.19
C VAL A 248 21.66 18.17 0.14
N LYS A 249 20.93 19.03 -0.57
CA LYS A 249 21.49 19.92 -1.60
C LYS A 249 22.50 20.93 -1.04
N GLN A 250 22.38 21.27 0.24
CA GLN A 250 23.26 22.22 0.93
C GLN A 250 24.38 21.52 1.71
N GLU A 251 24.47 20.18 1.62
CA GLU A 251 25.44 19.35 2.35
C GLU A 251 25.35 19.49 3.89
N THR A 252 24.19 19.91 4.41
CA THR A 252 23.96 20.07 5.87
C THR A 252 23.29 18.85 6.49
N VAL A 253 22.64 18.01 5.68
CA VAL A 253 22.09 16.71 6.10
C VAL A 253 22.83 15.63 5.31
N PRO A 254 23.80 14.92 5.93
CA PRO A 254 24.45 13.80 5.27
C PRO A 254 23.46 12.65 5.08
N LEU A 255 23.47 12.03 3.91
CA LEU A 255 22.81 10.76 3.68
C LEU A 255 23.78 9.61 3.99
N PRO A 256 23.31 8.43 4.41
CA PRO A 256 24.16 7.26 4.54
C PRO A 256 24.88 6.96 3.22
N SER A 257 26.14 6.53 3.32
CA SER A 257 26.82 5.92 2.17
C SER A 257 26.17 4.58 1.81
N GLU A 258 26.43 4.07 0.60
CA GLU A 258 25.97 2.74 0.20
C GLU A 258 26.42 1.65 1.17
N GLU A 259 27.63 1.77 1.73
CA GLU A 259 28.14 0.83 2.73
C GLU A 259 27.37 0.91 4.06
N GLN A 260 27.03 2.11 4.51
CA GLN A 260 26.22 2.30 5.71
C GLN A 260 24.81 1.75 5.52
N GLU A 261 24.20 2.01 4.37
CA GLU A 261 22.87 1.50 4.04
C GLU A 261 22.85 -0.04 3.96
N MET A 262 23.88 -0.65 3.38
CA MET A 262 24.03 -2.12 3.40
C MET A 262 24.10 -2.64 4.83
N LYS A 263 24.87 -2.00 5.72
CA LYS A 263 24.92 -2.40 7.14
C LYS A 263 23.58 -2.26 7.84
N PHE A 264 22.80 -1.22 7.52
CA PHE A 264 21.45 -1.05 8.06
C PHE A 264 20.55 -2.22 7.65
N MET A 265 20.52 -2.54 6.36
CA MET A 265 19.70 -3.63 5.83
C MET A 265 20.17 -5.00 6.30
N GLU A 266 21.47 -5.26 6.35
CA GLU A 266 22.05 -6.50 6.89
C GLU A 266 21.61 -6.72 8.34
N TYR A 267 21.72 -5.69 9.18
CA TYR A 267 21.26 -5.76 10.56
C TYR A 267 19.75 -6.06 10.63
N ALA A 268 18.93 -5.31 9.89
CA ALA A 268 17.48 -5.51 9.90
C ALA A 268 17.10 -6.93 9.48
N MET A 269 17.68 -7.43 8.39
CA MET A 269 17.45 -8.79 7.90
C MET A 269 17.86 -9.86 8.92
N GLU A 270 19.04 -9.73 9.53
CA GLU A 270 19.51 -10.66 10.57
C GLU A 270 18.56 -10.68 11.78
N ARG A 271 18.07 -9.51 12.19
CA ARG A 271 17.16 -9.42 13.34
C ARG A 271 15.76 -9.92 13.03
N PHE A 272 15.23 -9.61 11.85
CA PHE A 272 13.94 -10.12 11.39
C PHE A 272 13.95 -11.64 11.27
N ASP A 273 14.97 -12.24 10.67
CA ASP A 273 15.11 -13.70 10.56
C ASP A 273 15.11 -14.37 11.94
N ARG A 274 15.92 -13.86 12.88
CA ARG A 274 15.95 -14.35 14.27
C ARG A 274 14.61 -14.22 15.00
N ALA A 275 13.83 -13.21 14.65
CA ALA A 275 12.50 -12.98 15.19
C ALA A 275 11.38 -13.66 14.38
N ASN A 276 11.75 -14.50 13.40
CA ASN A 276 10.83 -15.26 12.53
C ASN A 276 9.93 -14.36 11.65
N TYR A 277 10.46 -13.20 11.25
CA TYR A 277 9.93 -12.35 10.19
C TYR A 277 10.63 -12.72 8.88
N LEU A 278 9.96 -13.54 8.08
CA LEU A 278 10.51 -14.08 6.83
C LEU A 278 10.32 -13.09 5.68
N PRO A 279 11.29 -12.95 4.75
CA PRO A 279 11.14 -12.07 3.61
C PRO A 279 9.99 -12.55 2.71
N TRP A 280 8.99 -11.70 2.51
CA TRP A 280 7.92 -11.93 1.53
C TRP A 280 8.28 -11.31 0.18
N CYS A 281 8.87 -10.12 0.19
CA CYS A 281 9.45 -9.45 -0.97
C CYS A 281 10.74 -8.72 -0.58
N HIS A 282 11.36 -7.98 -1.50
CA HIS A 282 12.68 -7.37 -1.26
C HIS A 282 12.71 -6.28 -0.18
N PHE A 283 11.56 -5.88 0.36
CA PHE A 283 11.44 -4.80 1.34
C PHE A 283 10.40 -5.07 2.43
N THR A 284 9.65 -6.17 2.37
CA THR A 284 8.65 -6.53 3.39
C THR A 284 8.92 -7.91 3.96
N TYR A 285 8.89 -7.97 5.29
CA TYR A 285 9.11 -9.15 6.10
C TYR A 285 7.85 -9.47 6.89
N THR A 286 7.43 -10.72 6.85
CA THR A 286 6.14 -11.17 7.39
C THR A 286 6.38 -12.21 8.46
N LYS A 287 5.72 -12.06 9.60
CA LYS A 287 5.81 -13.02 10.69
C LYS A 287 5.26 -14.37 10.23
N ASP A 288 6.04 -15.44 10.42
CA ASP A 288 5.73 -16.80 9.97
C ASP A 288 5.47 -16.95 8.45
N GLY A 289 5.73 -15.92 7.63
CA GLY A 289 5.43 -15.96 6.20
C GLY A 289 3.95 -15.78 5.82
N ILE A 290 3.10 -15.28 6.73
CA ILE A 290 1.63 -15.34 6.59
C ILE A 290 1.02 -14.12 5.88
N ASP A 291 1.30 -12.88 6.34
CA ASP A 291 0.65 -11.66 5.81
C ASP A 291 1.19 -11.23 4.44
N LYS A 292 0.69 -11.87 3.38
CA LYS A 292 1.03 -11.52 1.99
C LYS A 292 0.03 -10.53 1.43
N SER A 293 0.50 -9.38 0.96
CA SER A 293 -0.38 -8.35 0.36
C SER A 293 -0.93 -8.82 -0.99
N GLU A 294 -2.22 -9.20 -1.02
CA GLU A 294 -2.96 -9.52 -2.24
C GLU A 294 -2.91 -8.37 -3.24
N TYR A 295 -3.08 -7.12 -2.77
CA TYR A 295 -3.04 -5.94 -3.64
C TYR A 295 -1.71 -5.83 -4.41
N THR A 296 -0.59 -5.97 -3.71
CA THR A 296 0.75 -5.86 -4.31
C THR A 296 1.03 -7.00 -5.28
N VAL A 297 0.69 -8.24 -4.90
CA VAL A 297 0.86 -9.41 -5.78
C VAL A 297 0.07 -9.24 -7.08
N ASN A 298 -1.18 -8.78 -7.00
CA ASN A 298 -2.02 -8.58 -8.18
C ASN A 298 -1.45 -7.52 -9.12
N ILE A 299 -0.96 -6.39 -8.60
CA ILE A 299 -0.33 -5.35 -9.43
C ILE A 299 0.91 -5.90 -10.14
N TRP A 300 1.78 -6.61 -9.43
CA TRP A 300 2.99 -7.19 -10.03
C TRP A 300 2.70 -8.27 -11.07
N GLN A 301 1.58 -8.97 -10.93
CA GLN A 301 1.10 -9.95 -11.92
C GLN A 301 0.40 -9.29 -13.13
N GLY A 302 0.30 -7.96 -13.16
CA GLY A 302 -0.35 -7.23 -14.25
C GLY A 302 -1.86 -7.35 -14.24
N VAL A 303 -2.46 -7.64 -13.07
CA VAL A 303 -3.92 -7.52 -12.89
C VAL A 303 -4.29 -6.05 -13.03
N ASP A 304 -5.38 -5.81 -13.76
CA ASP A 304 -5.92 -4.47 -13.92
C ASP A 304 -6.19 -3.83 -12.55
N PHE A 305 -5.75 -2.59 -12.38
CA PHE A 305 -6.10 -1.79 -11.22
C PHE A 305 -6.48 -0.37 -11.63
N TYR A 306 -7.58 0.12 -11.09
CA TYR A 306 -8.06 1.46 -11.37
C TYR A 306 -7.78 2.39 -10.19
N GLY A 307 -7.19 3.55 -10.47
CA GLY A 307 -6.93 4.60 -9.50
C GLY A 307 -8.05 5.62 -9.46
N LEU A 308 -8.57 5.88 -8.26
CA LEU A 308 -9.61 6.86 -7.97
C LEU A 308 -9.01 8.01 -7.14
N GLY A 309 -9.41 9.24 -7.45
CA GLY A 309 -8.94 10.43 -6.75
C GLY A 309 -7.79 11.15 -7.44
N VAL A 310 -7.41 12.30 -6.87
CA VAL A 310 -6.39 13.19 -7.45
C VAL A 310 -5.04 12.46 -7.55
N SER A 311 -4.35 12.63 -8.69
CA SER A 311 -3.04 12.00 -8.97
C SER A 311 -2.97 10.48 -8.88
N ALA A 312 -4.10 9.79 -8.69
CA ALA A 312 -4.14 8.34 -8.56
C ALA A 312 -3.62 7.66 -9.84
N PHE A 313 -2.80 6.62 -9.66
CA PHE A 313 -2.29 5.81 -10.75
C PHE A 313 -3.13 4.56 -10.95
N GLY A 314 -3.19 4.08 -12.19
CA GLY A 314 -3.86 2.86 -12.59
C GLY A 314 -3.07 2.11 -13.67
N SER A 315 -3.38 0.83 -13.83
CA SER A 315 -3.02 0.08 -15.03
C SER A 315 -4.22 -0.72 -15.51
N MET A 316 -4.65 -0.46 -16.74
CA MET A 316 -5.85 -1.08 -17.31
C MET A 316 -5.56 -1.51 -18.74
N GLY A 317 -5.81 -2.78 -19.06
CA GLY A 317 -5.71 -3.28 -20.43
C GLY A 317 -4.31 -3.12 -21.05
N GLY A 318 -3.26 -3.14 -20.21
CA GLY A 318 -1.87 -2.93 -20.64
C GLY A 318 -1.47 -1.46 -20.84
N SER A 319 -2.34 -0.50 -20.48
CA SER A 319 -2.02 0.92 -20.45
C SER A 319 -1.81 1.39 -19.01
N LEU A 320 -0.97 2.41 -18.81
CA LEU A 320 -0.85 3.12 -17.55
C LEU A 320 -1.74 4.37 -17.57
N LEU A 321 -2.42 4.62 -16.46
CA LEU A 321 -3.33 5.73 -16.26
C LEU A 321 -2.84 6.58 -15.09
N GLN A 322 -3.05 7.88 -15.17
CA GLN A 322 -2.88 8.78 -14.04
C GLN A 322 -3.97 9.85 -14.07
N ASN A 323 -4.67 10.00 -12.95
CA ASN A 323 -5.65 11.07 -12.79
C ASN A 323 -4.96 12.42 -12.70
N THR A 324 -5.66 13.48 -13.11
CA THR A 324 -5.14 14.84 -13.06
C THR A 324 -4.76 15.25 -11.64
N ALA A 325 -3.74 16.08 -11.56
CA ALA A 325 -3.24 16.68 -10.33
C ALA A 325 -3.95 18.01 -10.09
#